data_AF-V3ZMU1-F1
#
_entry.id   AF-V3ZMU1-F1
#
_cell.length_a   1.000
_cell.length_b   1.000
_cell.length_c   1.000
_cell.angle_alpha   90.00
_cell.angle_beta   90.00
_cell.angle_gamma   90.00
#
_symmetry.space_group_name_H-M   'P 1'
#
loop_
_entity.id
_entity.type
_entity.pdbx_description
1 polymer ?
#
loop_
_entity_poly.entity_id
_entity_poly.type
_entity_poly.pdbx_seq_one_letter_code
_entity_poly.pdbx_strand_id
1 'polypeptide(L)'
;MFLMRREIEKDWFGLTKPPIYINIVRDPLDRLVSYYYFIRYGDDFRPTIKRRKAGNRETFDDCVKRDGEDCSPENLWMQIPFFCGHWSECWNPGSQWALEQAKQNLVHHYLVVGVTEELGDFIAVLEATLPRFFKGAVQLYNSGRKSHLRKTTKKVTPLPETIEKIHDSKIWAMENEFYEFALQQFHFIKHQTFDLVNGEYVEKGNRFMYEKIRPR
;
A
#
# COMPACT_ATOMS: atom_id res chain seq x y z
N MET A 1 -11.53 28.63 19.97
CA MET A 1 -12.51 27.53 20.06
C MET A 1 -13.33 27.53 18.78
N PHE A 2 -12.83 26.84 17.74
CA PHE A 2 -13.58 26.51 16.53
C PHE A 2 -13.22 25.06 16.21
N LEU A 3 -13.86 24.13 16.93
CA LEU A 3 -13.89 22.72 16.55
C LEU A 3 -14.89 22.57 15.41
N MET A 4 -14.48 22.94 14.20
CA MET A 4 -15.14 22.41 13.01
C MET A 4 -14.62 20.98 12.83
N ARG A 5 -15.22 20.03 13.56
CA ARG A 5 -15.34 18.66 13.06
C ARG A 5 -16.20 18.76 11.80
N ARG A 6 -15.60 19.13 10.67
CA ARG A 6 -16.22 18.81 9.39
C ARG A 6 -16.13 17.29 9.30
N GLU A 7 -17.28 16.65 9.17
CA GLU A 7 -17.42 15.29 8.68
C GLU A 7 -16.90 15.28 7.23
N ILE A 8 -15.58 15.40 7.08
CA ILE A 8 -14.86 15.51 5.81
C ILE A 8 -14.99 14.16 5.14
N GLU A 9 -16.01 13.99 4.29
CA GLU A 9 -16.00 13.21 3.05
C GLU A 9 -17.40 12.85 2.53
N LYS A 10 -18.45 12.86 3.37
CA LYS A 10 -19.79 12.43 2.93
C LYS A 10 -20.41 13.31 1.84
N ASP A 11 -20.23 14.62 1.95
CA ASP A 11 -20.90 15.57 1.04
C ASP A 11 -20.16 15.78 -0.29
N TRP A 12 -18.91 15.35 -0.42
CA TRP A 12 -18.10 15.63 -1.62
C TRP A 12 -18.52 14.81 -2.85
N PHE A 13 -19.06 13.59 -2.63
CA PHE A 13 -19.43 12.68 -3.71
C PHE A 13 -20.95 12.55 -3.92
N GLY A 14 -21.77 13.27 -3.16
CA GLY A 14 -23.23 13.14 -3.20
C GLY A 14 -23.73 11.73 -2.84
N LEU A 15 -22.91 10.96 -2.10
CA LEU A 15 -23.22 9.60 -1.71
C LEU A 15 -23.97 9.58 -0.39
N THR A 16 -25.06 8.82 -0.35
CA THR A 16 -25.86 8.63 0.87
C THR A 16 -25.18 7.71 1.89
N LYS A 17 -24.18 6.92 1.46
CA LYS A 17 -23.37 6.02 2.29
C LYS A 17 -21.90 6.12 1.89
N PRO A 18 -20.96 6.12 2.85
CA PRO A 18 -19.54 6.11 2.52
C PRO A 18 -19.18 4.82 1.77
N PRO A 19 -18.28 4.90 0.77
CA PRO A 19 -17.78 3.72 0.08
C PRO A 19 -16.83 2.92 0.98
N ILE A 20 -16.52 1.69 0.56
CA ILE A 20 -15.51 0.85 1.22
C ILE A 20 -14.17 1.12 0.56
N TYR A 21 -13.20 1.58 1.35
CA TYR A 21 -11.82 1.77 0.89
C TYR A 21 -10.97 0.55 1.24
N ILE A 22 -10.20 0.08 0.27
CA ILE A 22 -9.15 -0.93 0.42
C ILE A 22 -7.91 -0.43 -0.34
N ASN A 23 -6.73 -0.83 0.08
CA ASN A 23 -5.51 -0.46 -0.65
C ASN A 23 -4.37 -1.46 -0.39
N ILE A 24 -3.28 -1.32 -1.13
CA ILE A 24 -2.04 -2.08 -0.93
C ILE A 24 -0.88 -1.10 -0.95
N VAL A 25 0.00 -1.20 0.05
CA VAL A 25 1.27 -0.46 0.12
C VAL A 25 2.45 -1.35 -0.23
N ARG A 26 3.62 -0.76 -0.41
CA ARG A 26 4.88 -1.46 -0.69
C ARG A 26 6.02 -0.79 0.06
N ASP A 27 7.10 -1.52 0.30
CA ASP A 27 8.35 -0.93 0.77
C ASP A 27 8.67 0.35 -0.05
N PRO A 28 8.94 1.50 0.61
CA PRO A 28 9.09 2.78 -0.08
C PRO A 28 10.23 2.80 -1.11
N LEU A 29 11.38 2.22 -0.76
CA LEU A 29 12.55 2.18 -1.63
C LEU A 29 12.30 1.24 -2.80
N ASP A 30 11.80 0.05 -2.50
CA ASP A 30 11.55 -0.99 -3.48
C ASP A 30 10.46 -0.56 -4.50
N ARG A 31 9.47 0.23 -4.04
CA ARG A 31 8.49 0.93 -4.87
C ARG A 31 9.17 1.96 -5.78
N LEU A 32 10.03 2.83 -5.25
CA LEU A 32 10.73 3.86 -6.02
C LEU A 32 11.64 3.23 -7.07
N VAL A 33 12.41 2.21 -6.72
CA VAL A 33 13.28 1.45 -7.63
C VAL A 33 12.45 0.80 -8.74
N SER A 34 11.31 0.18 -8.38
CA SER A 34 10.39 -0.39 -9.37
C SER A 34 9.88 0.66 -10.36
N TYR A 35 9.51 1.85 -9.87
CA TYR A 35 9.05 2.95 -10.71
C TYR A 35 10.16 3.51 -11.60
N TYR A 36 11.37 3.69 -11.06
CA TYR A 36 12.55 4.19 -11.76
C TYR A 36 12.87 3.35 -13.00
N TYR A 37 12.85 2.03 -12.85
CA TYR A 37 13.09 1.10 -13.95
C TYR A 37 11.89 0.93 -14.87
N PHE A 38 10.66 1.01 -14.35
CA PHE A 38 9.44 0.97 -15.14
C PHE A 38 9.41 2.10 -16.18
N ILE A 39 9.74 3.34 -15.82
CA ILE A 39 9.71 4.47 -16.77
C ILE A 39 10.82 4.43 -17.83
N ARG A 40 11.82 3.55 -17.67
CA ARG A 40 12.96 3.33 -18.60
C ARG A 40 12.77 2.10 -19.49
N TYR A 41 12.30 1.00 -18.91
CA TYR A 41 12.25 -0.31 -19.58
C TYR A 41 10.83 -0.80 -19.86
N GLY A 42 9.80 -0.19 -19.25
CA GLY A 42 8.42 -0.64 -19.38
C GLY A 42 8.11 -1.88 -18.56
N ASP A 43 7.07 -2.59 -19.01
CA ASP A 43 6.51 -3.77 -18.37
C ASP A 43 6.16 -4.86 -19.39
N ASP A 44 5.98 -6.08 -18.91
CA ASP A 44 5.61 -7.25 -19.71
C ASP A 44 4.13 -7.30 -20.15
N PHE A 45 3.26 -6.47 -19.59
CA PHE A 45 1.82 -6.49 -19.87
C PHE A 45 1.46 -5.64 -21.10
N ARG A 46 2.16 -4.51 -21.30
CA ARG A 46 2.02 -3.65 -22.50
C ARG A 46 3.40 -3.29 -23.07
N PRO A 47 4.17 -4.28 -23.59
CA PRO A 47 5.57 -4.10 -23.98
C PRO A 47 5.77 -3.16 -25.18
N THR A 48 4.73 -2.95 -25.99
CA THR A 48 4.79 -2.10 -27.18
C THR A 48 4.80 -0.60 -26.85
N ILE A 49 4.44 -0.21 -25.61
CA ILE A 49 4.32 1.19 -25.21
C ILE A 49 5.67 1.69 -24.71
N LYS A 50 6.27 2.61 -25.46
CA LYS A 50 7.46 3.34 -25.03
C LYS A 50 7.09 4.27 -23.87
N ARG A 51 7.82 4.12 -22.76
CA ARG A 51 7.68 4.94 -21.56
C ARG A 51 8.42 6.26 -21.70
N ARG A 52 8.10 7.23 -20.83
CA ARG A 52 8.59 8.62 -20.89
C ARG A 52 10.11 8.73 -20.99
N LYS A 53 10.85 7.86 -20.28
CA LYS A 53 12.32 7.86 -20.24
C LYS A 53 12.92 6.64 -20.94
N ALA A 54 12.19 6.07 -21.92
CA ALA A 54 12.67 4.93 -22.68
C ALA A 54 13.98 5.25 -23.42
N GLY A 55 14.95 4.34 -23.34
CA GLY A 55 16.29 4.51 -23.90
C GLY A 55 17.34 5.03 -22.91
N ASN A 56 16.93 5.58 -21.77
CA ASN A 56 17.86 5.86 -20.68
C ASN A 56 18.29 4.54 -20.01
N ARG A 57 19.60 4.22 -20.08
CA ARG A 57 20.19 2.99 -19.54
C ARG A 57 20.86 3.16 -18.17
N GLU A 58 20.84 4.38 -17.64
CA GLU A 58 21.38 4.70 -16.33
C GLU A 58 20.77 3.82 -15.23
N THR A 59 21.62 3.29 -14.35
CA THR A 59 21.18 2.50 -13.20
C THR A 59 20.64 3.39 -12.08
N PHE A 60 19.91 2.83 -11.13
CA PHE A 60 19.44 3.58 -9.97
C PHE A 60 20.63 4.08 -9.15
N ASP A 61 21.66 3.25 -8.97
CA ASP A 61 22.89 3.58 -8.27
C ASP A 61 23.63 4.75 -8.91
N ASP A 62 23.80 4.75 -10.24
CA ASP A 62 24.45 5.85 -10.95
C ASP A 62 23.67 7.16 -10.81
N CYS A 63 22.33 7.08 -10.86
CA CYS A 63 21.47 8.23 -10.62
C CYS A 63 21.69 8.79 -9.20
N VAL A 64 21.70 7.93 -8.17
CA VAL A 64 21.87 8.36 -6.77
C VAL A 64 23.26 8.93 -6.53
N LYS A 65 24.31 8.37 -7.17
CA LYS A 65 25.68 8.88 -7.08
C LYS A 65 25.83 10.31 -7.59
N ARG A 66 25.07 10.69 -8.62
CA ARG A 66 25.08 12.05 -9.19
C ARG A 66 23.93 12.95 -8.73
N ASP A 67 23.19 12.54 -7.69
CA ASP A 67 22.04 13.26 -7.15
C ASP A 67 20.96 13.57 -8.20
N GLY A 68 20.58 12.56 -9.00
CA GLY A 68 19.59 12.70 -10.05
C GLY A 68 18.15 12.87 -9.55
N GLU A 69 17.37 13.67 -10.27
CA GLU A 69 15.97 13.98 -9.93
C GLU A 69 15.08 12.73 -9.78
N ASP A 70 15.21 11.72 -10.65
CA ASP A 70 14.35 10.52 -10.63
C ASP A 70 14.56 9.60 -9.42
N CYS A 71 15.73 9.68 -8.79
CA CYS A 71 16.13 8.86 -7.65
C CYS A 71 16.26 9.69 -6.37
N SER A 72 15.84 10.97 -6.42
CA SER A 72 15.79 11.85 -5.25
C SER A 72 14.93 11.20 -4.16
N PRO A 73 15.36 11.25 -2.87
CA PRO A 73 14.55 10.82 -1.75
C PRO A 73 13.18 11.50 -1.66
N GLU A 74 13.01 12.70 -2.24
CA GLU A 74 11.70 13.36 -2.31
C GLU A 74 10.65 12.52 -3.05
N ASN A 75 11.05 11.70 -4.02
CA ASN A 75 10.14 10.81 -4.74
C ASN A 75 9.68 9.59 -3.94
N LEU A 76 10.23 9.38 -2.74
CA LEU A 76 9.69 8.41 -1.79
C LEU A 76 8.33 8.87 -1.25
N TRP A 77 8.15 10.18 -1.07
CA TRP A 77 6.93 10.82 -0.55
C TRP A 77 5.76 10.64 -1.51
N MET A 78 5.01 9.55 -1.34
CA MET A 78 3.93 9.16 -2.23
C MET A 78 2.83 8.44 -1.47
N GLN A 79 3.16 7.45 -0.64
CA GLN A 79 2.14 6.65 0.02
C GLN A 79 1.49 7.47 1.14
N ILE A 80 2.27 8.22 1.93
CA ILE A 80 1.73 9.10 2.96
C ILE A 80 0.72 10.10 2.38
N PRO A 81 1.02 10.91 1.35
CA PRO A 81 0.04 11.78 0.71
C PRO A 81 -1.23 11.07 0.26
N PHE A 82 -1.10 9.86 -0.30
CA PHE A 82 -2.22 9.09 -0.83
C PHE A 82 -3.23 8.71 0.25
N PHE A 83 -2.75 8.41 1.46
CA PHE A 83 -3.60 8.12 2.62
C PHE A 83 -3.99 9.36 3.42
N CYS A 84 -3.13 10.37 3.49
CA CYS A 84 -3.40 11.64 4.15
C CYS A 84 -4.57 12.40 3.48
N GLY A 85 -4.65 12.31 2.15
CA GLY A 85 -5.77 12.83 1.36
C GLY A 85 -5.47 14.16 0.67
N HIS A 86 -6.48 15.01 0.56
CA HIS A 86 -6.45 16.19 -0.32
C HIS A 86 -6.05 17.50 0.39
N TRP A 87 -5.59 17.43 1.63
CA TRP A 87 -5.08 18.60 2.33
C TRP A 87 -3.75 19.05 1.73
N SER A 88 -3.53 20.37 1.63
CA SER A 88 -2.27 20.91 1.10
C SER A 88 -1.05 20.38 1.86
N GLU A 89 -1.19 20.23 3.18
CA GLU A 89 -0.13 19.73 4.06
C GLU A 89 0.27 18.28 3.76
N CYS A 90 -0.63 17.47 3.18
CA CYS A 90 -0.31 16.10 2.75
C CYS A 90 0.79 16.06 1.68
N TRP A 91 0.89 17.11 0.88
CA TRP A 91 1.81 17.21 -0.26
C TRP A 91 3.11 17.94 0.08
N ASN A 92 3.33 18.30 1.35
CA ASN A 92 4.58 18.86 1.85
C ASN A 92 5.51 17.70 2.30
N PRO A 93 6.59 17.38 1.55
CA PRO A 93 7.44 16.25 1.88
C PRO A 93 8.06 16.37 3.28
N GLY A 94 7.96 15.31 4.07
CA GLY A 94 8.50 15.27 5.43
C GLY A 94 7.66 15.98 6.51
N SER A 95 6.38 16.26 6.21
CA SER A 95 5.41 16.79 7.19
C SER A 95 4.97 15.74 8.20
N GLN A 96 5.21 15.99 9.48
CA GLN A 96 4.80 15.07 10.57
C GLN A 96 3.28 14.98 10.67
N TRP A 97 2.59 16.09 10.44
CA TRP A 97 1.13 16.12 10.46
C TRP A 97 0.55 15.19 9.38
N ALA A 98 1.13 15.20 8.18
CA ALA A 98 0.68 14.35 7.08
C ALA A 98 0.85 12.86 7.39
N LEU A 99 1.97 12.47 8.01
CA LEU A 99 2.20 11.10 8.47
C LEU A 99 1.14 10.65 9.48
N GLU A 100 0.89 11.46 10.51
CA GLU A 100 -0.11 11.12 11.53
C GLU A 100 -1.54 11.08 10.95
N GLN A 101 -1.87 12.01 10.05
CA GLN A 101 -3.16 12.00 9.38
C GLN A 101 -3.32 10.75 8.48
N ALA A 102 -2.26 10.34 7.77
CA ALA A 102 -2.27 9.13 6.95
C ALA A 102 -2.53 7.87 7.80
N LYS A 103 -1.87 7.73 8.96
CA LYS A 103 -2.11 6.63 9.91
C LYS A 103 -3.55 6.62 10.44
N GLN A 104 -4.07 7.80 10.82
CA GLN A 104 -5.45 7.94 11.27
C GLN A 104 -6.45 7.52 10.18
N ASN A 105 -6.25 7.99 8.96
CA ASN A 105 -7.11 7.64 7.84
C ASN A 105 -7.06 6.14 7.54
N LEU A 106 -5.86 5.54 7.56
CA LEU A 106 -5.69 4.09 7.39
C LEU A 106 -6.55 3.30 8.39
N VAL A 107 -6.52 3.68 9.67
CA VAL A 107 -7.27 2.95 10.71
C VAL A 107 -8.78 3.25 10.67
N HIS A 108 -9.18 4.48 10.37
CA HIS A 108 -10.56 4.92 10.52
C HIS A 108 -11.41 4.79 9.25
N HIS A 109 -10.79 4.81 8.07
CA HIS A 109 -11.51 4.93 6.80
C HIS A 109 -11.25 3.78 5.82
N TYR A 110 -10.19 3.01 5.99
CA TYR A 110 -9.92 1.82 5.18
C TYR A 110 -10.41 0.56 5.89
N LEU A 111 -11.09 -0.31 5.14
CA LEU A 111 -11.49 -1.63 5.62
C LEU A 111 -10.27 -2.51 5.89
N VAL A 112 -9.34 -2.54 4.93
CA VAL A 112 -8.06 -3.25 5.04
C VAL A 112 -7.05 -2.64 4.09
N VAL A 113 -5.81 -2.50 4.56
CA VAL A 113 -4.66 -2.13 3.75
C VAL A 113 -3.66 -3.27 3.83
N GLY A 114 -3.35 -3.88 2.69
CA GLY A 114 -2.35 -4.95 2.61
C GLY A 114 -0.98 -4.43 2.21
N VAL A 115 -0.02 -5.36 2.12
CA VAL A 115 1.31 -5.09 1.56
C VAL A 115 1.54 -5.92 0.30
N THR A 116 2.34 -5.40 -0.63
CA THR A 116 2.57 -6.04 -1.93
C THR A 116 3.25 -7.40 -1.79
N GLU A 117 4.12 -7.53 -0.80
CA GLU A 117 4.89 -8.74 -0.48
C GLU A 117 3.97 -9.89 0.00
N GLU A 118 2.81 -9.56 0.59
CA GLU A 118 1.84 -10.51 1.14
C GLU A 118 0.48 -10.43 0.41
N LEU A 119 0.50 -10.19 -0.90
CA LEU A 119 -0.71 -10.03 -1.71
C LEU A 119 -1.68 -11.23 -1.61
N GLY A 120 -1.16 -12.46 -1.50
CA GLY A 120 -1.98 -13.65 -1.35
C GLY A 120 -2.80 -13.64 -0.06
N ASP A 121 -2.19 -13.24 1.05
CA ASP A 121 -2.87 -13.11 2.34
C ASP A 121 -3.89 -11.97 2.32
N PHE A 122 -3.57 -10.86 1.64
CA PHE A 122 -4.50 -9.75 1.48
C PHE A 122 -5.76 -10.18 0.71
N ILE A 123 -5.60 -10.96 -0.37
CA ILE A 123 -6.73 -11.52 -1.12
C ILE A 123 -7.55 -12.46 -0.24
N ALA A 124 -6.91 -13.28 0.60
CA ALA A 124 -7.61 -14.15 1.54
C ALA A 124 -8.45 -13.35 2.55
N VAL A 125 -7.89 -12.29 3.15
CA VAL A 125 -8.64 -11.40 4.05
C VAL A 125 -9.85 -10.80 3.32
N LEU A 126 -9.70 -10.37 2.07
CA LEU A 126 -10.82 -9.82 1.28
C LEU A 126 -11.88 -10.86 0.94
N GLU A 127 -11.50 -12.11 0.65
CA GLU A 127 -12.43 -13.20 0.41
C GLU A 127 -13.29 -13.51 1.63
N ALA A 128 -12.67 -13.55 2.82
CA ALA A 128 -13.36 -13.76 4.09
C ALA A 128 -14.26 -12.56 4.50
N THR A 129 -13.78 -11.33 4.29
CA THR A 129 -14.49 -10.11 4.75
C THR A 129 -15.53 -9.59 3.77
N LEU A 130 -15.31 -9.74 2.46
CA LEU A 130 -16.18 -9.25 1.39
C LEU A 130 -16.48 -10.35 0.35
N PRO A 131 -17.07 -11.49 0.75
CA PRO A 131 -17.29 -12.65 -0.12
C PRO A 131 -18.19 -12.34 -1.32
N ARG A 132 -19.07 -11.33 -1.24
CA ARG A 132 -19.89 -10.90 -2.37
C ARG A 132 -19.04 -10.46 -3.58
N PHE A 133 -17.85 -9.91 -3.33
CA PHE A 133 -16.93 -9.45 -4.37
C PHE A 133 -15.80 -10.45 -4.64
N PHE A 134 -15.26 -11.07 -3.58
CA PHE A 134 -13.98 -11.80 -3.65
C PHE A 134 -14.10 -13.32 -3.48
N LYS A 135 -15.31 -13.89 -3.42
CA LYS A 135 -15.45 -15.35 -3.37
C LYS A 135 -14.79 -16.02 -4.58
N GLY A 136 -13.89 -16.97 -4.31
CA GLY A 136 -13.05 -17.67 -5.27
C GLY A 136 -11.76 -16.95 -5.65
N ALA A 137 -11.46 -15.79 -5.07
CA ALA A 137 -10.29 -14.98 -5.45
C ALA A 137 -8.97 -15.65 -5.06
N VAL A 138 -8.88 -16.29 -3.89
CA VAL A 138 -7.69 -17.04 -3.46
C VAL A 138 -7.40 -18.19 -4.42
N GLN A 139 -8.43 -18.96 -4.79
CA GLN A 139 -8.27 -20.05 -5.76
C GLN A 139 -7.79 -19.54 -7.11
N LEU A 140 -8.38 -18.43 -7.60
CA LEU A 140 -7.98 -17.80 -8.85
C LEU A 140 -6.54 -17.27 -8.80
N TYR A 141 -6.12 -16.69 -7.67
CA TYR A 141 -4.76 -16.20 -7.48
C TYR A 141 -3.74 -17.34 -7.46
N ASN A 142 -4.04 -18.45 -6.77
CA ASN A 142 -3.11 -19.58 -6.65
C ASN A 142 -3.00 -20.43 -7.92
N SER A 143 -4.09 -20.60 -8.67
CA SER A 143 -4.12 -21.43 -9.88
C SER A 143 -4.00 -20.64 -11.19
N GLY A 144 -4.15 -19.31 -11.12
CA GLY A 144 -4.20 -18.44 -12.28
C GLY A 144 -2.83 -18.18 -12.90
N ARG A 145 -2.81 -17.99 -14.22
CA ARG A 145 -1.62 -17.52 -14.96
C ARG A 145 -1.42 -16.00 -14.91
N LYS A 146 -2.36 -15.27 -14.29
CA LYS A 146 -2.43 -13.80 -14.28
C LYS A 146 -2.22 -13.19 -12.89
N SER A 147 -1.58 -13.93 -11.98
CA SER A 147 -1.38 -13.50 -10.58
C SER A 147 -0.24 -12.49 -10.43
N HIS A 148 0.69 -12.45 -11.39
CA HIS A 148 1.79 -11.48 -11.42
C HIS A 148 1.86 -10.79 -12.78
N LEU A 149 1.06 -9.74 -12.95
CA LEU A 149 1.05 -8.92 -14.16
C LEU A 149 1.94 -7.69 -14.00
N ARG A 150 2.34 -7.08 -15.14
CA ARG A 150 3.05 -5.80 -15.20
C ARG A 150 4.41 -5.83 -14.49
N LYS A 151 5.15 -6.91 -14.65
CA LYS A 151 6.52 -6.99 -14.14
C LYS A 151 7.39 -6.02 -14.93
N THR A 152 8.15 -5.20 -14.21
CA THR A 152 9.16 -4.34 -14.83
C THR A 152 10.18 -5.22 -15.57
N THR A 153 10.35 -4.99 -16.87
CA THR A 153 11.12 -5.88 -17.75
C THR A 153 12.57 -6.06 -17.31
N LYS A 154 13.17 -5.00 -16.79
CA LYS A 154 14.54 -5.02 -16.27
C LYS A 154 14.60 -4.19 -15.00
N LYS A 155 14.97 -4.82 -13.89
CA LYS A 155 15.21 -4.19 -12.59
C LYS A 155 16.60 -4.62 -12.11
N VAL A 156 17.38 -3.69 -11.58
CA VAL A 156 18.65 -4.00 -10.91
C VAL A 156 18.47 -3.66 -9.44
N THR A 157 18.93 -4.55 -8.57
CA THR A 157 18.91 -4.31 -7.13
C THR A 157 19.94 -3.24 -6.79
N PRO A 158 19.59 -2.20 -6.01
CA PRO A 158 20.55 -1.19 -5.58
C PRO A 158 21.70 -1.78 -4.76
N LEU A 159 22.86 -1.11 -4.82
CA LEU A 159 24.03 -1.41 -4.00
C LEU A 159 23.79 -1.03 -2.53
N PRO A 160 24.44 -1.70 -1.57
CA PRO A 160 24.31 -1.36 -0.15
C PRO A 160 24.57 0.12 0.16
N GLU A 161 25.60 0.72 -0.43
CA GLU A 161 25.94 2.14 -0.27
C GLU A 161 24.81 3.07 -0.75
N THR A 162 24.13 2.68 -1.84
CA THR A 162 22.97 3.42 -2.37
C THR A 162 21.79 3.33 -1.42
N ILE A 163 21.55 2.16 -0.84
CA ILE A 163 20.48 1.92 0.14
C ILE A 163 20.73 2.78 1.38
N GLU A 164 21.94 2.75 1.94
CA GLU A 164 22.33 3.56 3.10
C GLU A 164 22.11 5.05 2.84
N LYS A 165 22.57 5.56 1.69
CA LYS A 165 22.37 6.98 1.32
C LYS A 165 20.90 7.39 1.26
N ILE A 166 20.01 6.49 0.80
CA ILE A 166 18.57 6.77 0.78
C ILE A 166 17.96 6.70 2.18
N HIS A 167 18.39 5.72 2.98
CA HIS A 167 17.90 5.50 4.35
C HIS A 167 18.27 6.65 5.31
N ASP A 168 19.35 7.37 5.04
CA ASP A 168 19.73 8.58 5.79
C ASP A 168 18.73 9.74 5.64
N SER A 169 17.81 9.68 4.66
CA SER A 169 16.83 10.73 4.44
C SER A 169 15.65 10.69 5.43
N LYS A 170 15.26 11.87 5.93
CA LYS A 170 14.05 12.03 6.76
C LYS A 170 12.79 11.50 6.05
N ILE A 171 12.70 11.72 4.74
CA ILE A 171 11.54 11.33 3.93
C ILE A 171 11.41 9.80 3.89
N TRP A 172 12.52 9.09 3.70
CA TRP A 172 12.53 7.63 3.78
C TRP A 172 12.08 7.16 5.16
N ALA A 173 12.63 7.71 6.23
CA ALA A 173 12.29 7.29 7.59
C ALA A 173 10.78 7.40 7.87
N MET A 174 10.15 8.48 7.41
CA MET A 174 8.71 8.69 7.60
C MET A 174 7.85 7.76 6.73
N GLU A 175 8.18 7.60 5.44
CA GLU A 175 7.49 6.65 4.55
C GLU A 175 7.65 5.21 5.04
N ASN A 176 8.82 4.86 5.57
CA ASN A 176 9.08 3.55 6.15
C ASN A 176 8.28 3.34 7.44
N GLU A 177 8.20 4.35 8.30
CA GLU A 177 7.36 4.31 9.50
C GLU A 177 5.88 4.09 9.14
N PHE A 178 5.38 4.74 8.09
CA PHE A 178 4.02 4.50 7.59
C PHE A 178 3.83 3.09 7.03
N TYR A 179 4.80 2.59 6.26
CA TYR A 179 4.79 1.23 5.73
C TYR A 179 4.75 0.18 6.85
N GLU A 180 5.65 0.29 7.84
CA GLU A 180 5.70 -0.60 9.00
C GLU A 180 4.41 -0.55 9.82
N PHE A 181 3.83 0.64 9.99
CA PHE A 181 2.53 0.79 10.65
C PHE A 181 1.42 0.05 9.88
N ALA A 182 1.36 0.20 8.56
CA ALA A 182 0.40 -0.48 7.72
C ALA A 182 0.59 -2.01 7.75
N LEU A 183 1.84 -2.47 7.73
CA LEU A 183 2.21 -3.88 7.84
C LEU A 183 1.74 -4.49 9.17
N GLN A 184 2.03 -3.83 10.29
CA GLN A 184 1.61 -4.27 11.62
C GLN A 184 0.08 -4.32 11.73
N GLN A 185 -0.61 -3.30 11.21
CA GLN A 185 -2.07 -3.27 11.20
C GLN A 185 -2.64 -4.40 10.32
N PHE A 186 -2.03 -4.68 9.18
CA PHE A 186 -2.44 -5.78 8.31
C PHE A 186 -2.27 -7.15 8.99
N HIS A 187 -1.11 -7.39 9.61
CA HIS A 187 -0.84 -8.61 10.36
C HIS A 187 -1.82 -8.80 11.53
N PHE A 188 -2.17 -7.71 12.22
CA PHE A 188 -3.19 -7.74 13.26
C PHE A 188 -4.55 -8.19 12.68
N ILE A 189 -5.00 -7.60 11.59
CA ILE A 189 -6.27 -7.97 10.92
C ILE A 189 -6.23 -9.43 10.46
N LYS A 190 -5.14 -9.88 9.84
CA LYS A 190 -4.93 -11.27 9.41
C LYS A 190 -5.06 -12.23 10.60
N HIS A 191 -4.39 -11.93 11.71
CA HIS A 191 -4.49 -12.72 12.94
C HIS A 191 -5.89 -12.68 13.56
N GLN A 192 -6.67 -11.62 13.39
CA GLN A 192 -8.08 -11.57 13.82
C GLN A 192 -9.02 -12.31 12.88
N THR A 193 -8.61 -12.59 11.64
CA THR A 193 -9.43 -13.22 10.60
C THR A 193 -9.18 -14.73 10.48
N PHE A 194 -7.94 -15.19 10.68
CA PHE A 194 -7.54 -16.59 10.49
C PHE A 194 -6.89 -17.22 11.71
N ASP A 195 -7.28 -18.46 12.03
CA ASP A 195 -6.56 -19.32 12.98
C ASP A 195 -5.53 -20.17 12.21
N LEU A 196 -4.40 -20.46 12.85
CA LEU A 196 -3.38 -21.34 12.28
C LEU A 196 -3.62 -22.78 12.76
N VAL A 197 -4.08 -23.66 11.88
CA VAL A 197 -4.37 -25.06 12.17
C VAL A 197 -3.49 -25.93 11.28
N ASN A 198 -2.59 -26.73 11.88
CA ASN A 198 -1.65 -27.58 11.15
C ASN A 198 -0.79 -26.84 10.10
N GLY A 199 -0.50 -25.56 10.34
CA GLY A 199 0.26 -24.72 9.41
C GLY A 199 -0.57 -24.09 8.29
N GLU A 200 -1.88 -24.35 8.23
CA GLU A 200 -2.81 -23.73 7.29
C GLU A 200 -3.66 -22.66 7.98
N TYR A 201 -3.92 -21.56 7.27
CA TYR A 201 -4.83 -20.51 7.74
C TYR A 201 -6.28 -20.91 7.49
N VAL A 202 -7.06 -21.01 8.56
CA VAL A 202 -8.49 -21.34 8.53
C VAL A 202 -9.29 -20.14 9.01
N GLU A 203 -10.34 -19.76 8.28
CA GLU A 203 -11.22 -18.64 8.66
C GLU A 203 -11.81 -18.85 10.07
N LYS A 204 -11.71 -17.81 10.90
CA LYS A 204 -12.38 -17.78 12.19
C LYS A 204 -13.88 -17.67 11.95
N GLY A 205 -14.63 -18.66 12.42
CA GLY A 205 -16.09 -18.57 12.45
C GLY A 205 -16.59 -17.45 13.37
N ASN A 206 -17.91 -17.29 13.49
CA ASN A 206 -18.51 -16.27 14.35
C ASN A 206 -18.04 -16.42 15.81
N ARG A 207 -17.29 -15.42 16.30
CA ARG A 207 -16.72 -15.37 17.66
C ARG A 207 -17.61 -14.69 18.69
N PHE A 208 -18.74 -14.16 18.25
CA PHE A 208 -19.72 -13.55 19.14
C PHE A 208 -21.07 -14.21 18.95
N MET A 209 -21.77 -14.37 20.06
CA MET A 209 -23.17 -14.72 20.07
C MET A 209 -23.90 -13.69 20.91
N TYR A 210 -25.12 -13.39 20.51
CA TYR A 210 -25.99 -12.54 21.30
C TYR A 210 -26.63 -13.40 22.38
N GLU A 211 -26.13 -13.26 23.61
CA GLU A 211 -26.76 -13.88 24.77
C GLU A 211 -27.65 -12.87 25.48
N LYS A 212 -28.55 -13.38 26.32
CA LYS A 212 -29.53 -12.54 27.04
C LYS A 212 -30.24 -11.59 26.08
N ILE A 213 -30.38 -12.00 24.81
CA ILE A 213 -31.43 -11.46 23.96
C ILE A 213 -32.68 -11.83 24.71
N ARG A 214 -33.19 -10.84 25.42
CA ARG A 214 -34.53 -10.87 25.91
C ARG A 214 -35.35 -10.75 24.64
N PRO A 215 -36.17 -11.75 24.36
CA PRO A 215 -37.52 -11.39 24.08
C PRO A 215 -38.21 -11.34 25.45
N ARG A 216 -38.90 -12.33 25.92
CA ARG A 216 -38.80 -13.74 25.63
C ARG A 216 -40.19 -14.25 25.37
#